data_AF-A0A524E6D6-F1
#
_entry.id   AF-A0A524E6D6-F1
#
_cell.length_a   1.000
_cell.length_b   1.000
_cell.length_c   1.000
_cell.angle_alpha   90.00
_cell.angle_beta   90.00
_cell.angle_gamma   90.00
#
_symmetry.space_group_name_H-M   'P 1'
#
loop_
_entity.id
_entity.type
_entity.pdbx_description
1 polymer ?
#
loop_
_entity_poly.entity_id
_entity_poly.type
_entity_poly.pdbx_seq_one_letter_code
_entity_poly.pdbx_strand_id
1 'polypeptide(L)'
;MTSLAMEGSKYHFIIFLIFKVKFCVGIMVQVVNQKTFDGISPIDLMEATYKAAENFQIRAFFEAKDEILKIGKYSEQEFYEILDAMINAETERKLVLDKMQGLEPLFLGEIAEKIKEFPADNVIRDVIYLKEQGYVEEQVEVKTKMVTKKIKGEEKEVEVKEYFYRYQAKELPDDFSETYFEPVSIVFEAGACCNCGWCSAICPVNALTVSADELKLDEDSCMKCGLCFTVCPRSFSIDRANEAIKKLDKNLNWSDKIGAYINTYSGSTKKDEIIKVRQDGGVVTSIAEYLLKNKLVDAIIAVQHSKDLWKPEPVIVDDVKDLYKTAGTKYANSPSLSIMDQAKKYDKIAFVGVPCMMKALEKGTLYPSGLPFFKNIKYKIGLFCMESFPYEGIIRLAKEQFDKDINELTKMNIGGGKFIINLKSGEQMDVPLKDVQQYARDSCHFCEDLTSDYADFSVGSIGSQDGWSSVITRTPEADELYNDIVKEGLIESKSLKEVKPGQFLVEKIGGIKRNKCKPVELKKPNEEAGD
;
A
#
# COMPACT_ATOMS: atom_id res chain seq x y z
N MET A 1 38.82 1.38 29.72
CA MET A 1 37.71 1.08 30.67
C MET A 1 36.32 1.10 30.03
N THR A 2 36.21 1.30 28.71
CA THR A 2 34.93 1.36 27.98
C THR A 2 34.57 0.09 27.20
N SER A 3 35.43 -0.95 27.15
CA SER A 3 35.07 -2.22 26.48
C SER A 3 34.38 -3.24 27.40
N LEU A 4 34.55 -3.14 28.72
CA LEU A 4 33.93 -4.07 29.70
C LEU A 4 32.48 -3.71 30.07
N ALA A 5 32.00 -2.51 29.72
CA ALA A 5 30.63 -2.08 30.03
C ALA A 5 29.60 -2.58 29.00
N MET A 6 30.00 -2.82 27.74
CA MET A 6 29.12 -3.34 26.69
C MET A 6 28.96 -4.86 26.73
N GLU A 7 29.94 -5.60 27.25
CA GLU A 7 29.79 -7.05 27.48
C GLU A 7 28.85 -7.33 28.65
N GLY A 8 28.87 -6.52 29.71
CA GLY A 8 28.00 -6.68 30.88
C GLY A 8 26.50 -6.52 30.56
N SER A 9 26.11 -5.67 29.60
CA SER A 9 24.70 -5.51 29.20
C SER A 9 24.22 -6.63 28.28
N LYS A 10 25.06 -7.17 27.39
CA LYS A 10 24.76 -8.37 26.59
C LYS A 10 24.52 -9.59 27.48
N TYR A 11 25.33 -9.80 28.51
CA TYR A 11 25.13 -10.92 29.45
C TYR A 11 23.91 -10.72 30.35
N HIS A 12 23.58 -9.49 30.79
CA HIS A 12 22.33 -9.22 31.50
C HIS A 12 21.10 -9.40 30.59
N PHE A 13 21.17 -9.03 29.31
CA PHE A 13 20.08 -9.19 28.34
C PHE A 13 19.86 -10.66 27.97
N ILE A 14 20.92 -11.43 27.74
CA ILE A 14 20.87 -12.87 27.49
C ILE A 14 20.39 -13.62 28.73
N ILE A 15 20.85 -13.25 29.93
CA ILE A 15 20.34 -13.83 31.18
C ILE A 15 18.89 -13.40 31.42
N PHE A 16 18.46 -12.19 31.08
CA PHE A 16 17.06 -11.75 31.21
C PHE A 16 16.13 -12.40 30.18
N LEU A 17 16.59 -12.66 28.96
CA LEU A 17 15.90 -13.46 27.94
C LEU A 17 15.89 -14.95 28.27
N ILE A 18 16.99 -15.52 28.78
CA ILE A 18 17.04 -16.92 29.26
C ILE A 18 16.21 -17.09 30.54
N PHE A 19 16.20 -16.11 31.44
CA PHE A 19 15.29 -16.09 32.58
C PHE A 19 13.85 -15.91 32.12
N LYS A 20 13.54 -15.10 31.10
CA LYS A 20 12.21 -15.12 30.47
C LYS A 20 11.91 -16.48 29.84
N VAL A 21 12.81 -17.13 29.11
CA VAL A 21 12.54 -18.45 28.51
C VAL A 21 12.34 -19.54 29.58
N LYS A 22 12.99 -19.45 30.76
CA LYS A 22 12.76 -20.37 31.89
C LYS A 22 11.60 -19.98 32.82
N PHE A 23 11.25 -18.70 32.98
CA PHE A 23 10.15 -18.22 33.83
C PHE A 23 8.84 -17.94 33.06
N CYS A 24 8.88 -17.84 31.72
CA CYS A 24 7.69 -17.75 30.85
C CYS A 24 6.88 -19.05 30.83
N VAL A 25 7.35 -20.12 31.47
CA VAL A 25 6.51 -21.26 31.81
C VAL A 25 5.43 -20.87 32.86
N GLY A 26 5.57 -19.71 33.54
CA GLY A 26 4.63 -19.24 34.56
C GLY A 26 3.99 -17.87 34.34
N ILE A 27 4.51 -17.02 33.45
CA ILE A 27 3.86 -15.74 33.07
C ILE A 27 3.91 -15.63 31.54
N MET A 28 2.74 -15.79 30.93
CA MET A 28 2.46 -15.76 29.50
C MET A 28 3.11 -14.56 28.79
N VAL A 29 4.29 -14.75 28.18
CA VAL A 29 4.48 -14.25 26.81
C VAL A 29 3.61 -15.16 25.97
N GLN A 30 2.37 -14.73 25.72
CA GLN A 30 1.52 -15.42 24.77
C GLN A 30 2.21 -15.31 23.42
N VAL A 31 2.87 -16.38 22.97
CA VAL A 31 3.14 -16.60 21.55
C VAL A 31 1.77 -16.52 20.86
N VAL A 32 1.39 -15.33 20.39
CA VAL A 32 0.08 -15.10 19.80
C VAL A 32 0.04 -15.88 18.49
N ASN A 33 -0.87 -16.85 18.50
CA ASN A 33 -1.16 -17.92 17.54
C ASN A 33 -0.20 -19.13 17.59
N GLN A 34 -0.39 -19.99 18.60
CA GLN A 34 0.22 -21.33 18.71
C GLN A 34 0.14 -22.15 17.41
N LYS A 35 -0.85 -21.89 16.54
CA LYS A 35 -1.03 -22.61 15.27
C LYS A 35 0.02 -22.31 14.21
N THR A 36 0.65 -21.13 14.23
CA THR A 36 1.55 -20.70 13.15
C THR A 36 2.81 -21.58 13.06
N PHE A 37 3.26 -22.11 14.20
CA PHE A 37 4.45 -22.97 14.29
C PHE A 37 4.09 -24.44 14.55
N ASP A 38 2.84 -24.84 14.28
CA ASP A 38 2.42 -26.24 14.38
C ASP A 38 3.30 -27.10 13.46
N GLY A 39 3.94 -28.13 14.03
CA GLY A 39 4.82 -29.03 13.28
C GLY A 39 6.29 -28.61 13.21
N ILE A 40 6.66 -27.45 13.77
CA ILE A 40 8.07 -27.08 13.98
C ILE A 40 8.58 -27.70 15.28
N SER A 41 9.81 -28.22 15.29
CA SER A 41 10.38 -28.79 16.52
C SER A 41 10.65 -27.69 17.55
N PRO A 42 10.51 -27.96 18.86
CA PRO A 42 10.79 -26.96 19.89
C PRO A 42 12.23 -26.42 19.85
N ILE A 43 13.18 -27.24 19.40
CA ILE A 43 14.59 -26.83 19.28
C ILE A 43 14.74 -25.84 18.13
N ASP A 44 14.24 -26.19 16.93
CA ASP A 44 14.33 -25.32 15.75
C ASP A 44 13.61 -23.99 16.00
N LEU A 45 12.44 -24.03 16.65
CA LEU A 45 11.70 -22.84 17.02
C LEU A 45 12.49 -21.97 17.99
N MET A 46 13.07 -22.56 19.04
CA MET A 46 13.88 -21.82 20.02
C MET A 46 15.11 -21.18 19.38
N GLU A 47 15.81 -21.90 18.51
CA GLU A 47 16.98 -21.39 17.79
C GLU A 47 16.60 -20.26 16.82
N ALA A 48 15.52 -20.43 16.06
CA ALA A 48 15.02 -19.40 15.15
C ALA A 48 14.57 -18.14 15.91
N THR A 49 13.87 -18.29 17.03
CA THR A 49 13.47 -17.17 17.89
C THR A 49 14.66 -16.47 18.53
N TYR A 50 15.69 -17.23 18.95
CA TYR A 50 16.93 -16.65 19.45
C TYR A 50 17.60 -15.77 18.37
N LYS A 51 17.76 -16.30 17.14
CA LYS A 51 18.28 -15.52 15.99
C LYS A 51 17.40 -14.30 15.68
N ALA A 52 16.08 -14.44 15.78
CA ALA A 52 15.13 -13.35 15.55
C ALA A 52 15.30 -12.21 16.54
N ALA A 53 15.56 -12.50 17.82
CA ALA A 53 15.78 -11.48 18.85
C ALA A 53 17.06 -10.64 18.61
N GLU A 54 18.00 -11.13 17.80
CA GLU A 54 19.21 -10.40 17.42
C GLU A 54 18.95 -9.39 16.27
N ASN A 55 17.80 -9.46 15.60
CA ASN A 55 17.43 -8.54 14.54
C ASN A 55 17.46 -7.08 15.02
N PHE A 56 18.05 -6.21 14.22
CA PHE A 56 18.23 -4.80 14.57
C PHE A 56 16.90 -4.08 14.84
N GLN A 57 15.86 -4.31 14.04
CA GLN A 57 14.58 -3.61 14.20
C GLN A 57 13.87 -4.02 15.49
N ILE A 58 13.94 -5.30 15.85
CA ILE A 58 13.38 -5.83 17.11
C ILE A 58 14.09 -5.20 18.31
N ARG A 59 15.43 -5.16 18.29
CA ARG A 59 16.21 -4.53 19.36
C ARG A 59 15.93 -3.04 19.47
N ALA A 60 15.96 -2.31 18.36
CA ALA A 60 15.67 -0.87 18.33
C ALA A 60 14.26 -0.56 18.87
N PHE A 61 13.25 -1.38 18.53
CA PHE A 61 11.90 -1.21 19.05
C PHE A 61 11.81 -1.53 20.55
N PHE A 62 12.46 -2.60 21.01
CA PHE A 62 12.47 -3.00 22.42
C PHE A 62 13.20 -1.98 23.32
N GLU A 63 14.37 -1.52 22.89
CA GLU A 63 15.20 -0.58 23.63
C GLU A 63 14.53 0.79 23.77
N ALA A 64 13.72 1.20 22.79
CA ALA A 64 12.97 2.45 22.79
C ALA A 64 11.61 2.38 23.53
N LYS A 65 11.38 1.35 24.38
CA LYS A 65 10.08 1.15 25.05
C LYS A 65 9.60 2.41 25.76
N ASP A 66 10.45 3.04 26.57
CA ASP A 66 10.06 4.17 27.41
C ASP A 66 9.71 5.39 26.56
N GLU A 67 10.49 5.66 25.50
CA GLU A 67 10.22 6.71 24.52
C GLU A 67 8.89 6.48 23.80
N ILE A 68 8.64 5.26 23.32
CA ILE A 68 7.41 4.89 22.62
C ILE A 68 6.18 5.07 23.53
N LEU A 69 6.24 4.58 24.76
CA LEU A 69 5.12 4.69 25.70
C LEU A 69 4.89 6.13 26.16
N LYS A 70 5.95 6.93 26.27
CA LYS A 70 5.85 8.36 26.61
C LYS A 70 5.11 9.17 25.54
N ILE A 71 5.19 8.79 24.26
CA ILE A 71 4.44 9.43 23.18
C ILE A 71 2.92 9.16 23.31
N GLY A 72 2.52 8.04 23.92
CA GLY A 72 1.12 7.70 24.15
C GLY A 72 0.36 7.22 22.90
N LYS A 73 1.06 6.96 21.79
CA LYS A 73 0.46 6.37 20.59
C LYS A 73 0.00 4.92 20.83
N TYR A 74 0.78 4.18 21.60
CA TYR A 74 0.51 2.79 21.99
C TYR A 74 0.44 2.67 23.51
N SER A 75 -0.52 1.89 23.99
CA SER A 75 -0.53 1.37 25.36
C SER A 75 0.61 0.37 25.56
N GLU A 76 0.92 0.06 26.83
CA GLU A 76 1.93 -0.97 27.14
C GLU A 76 1.56 -2.35 26.59
N GLN A 77 0.26 -2.68 26.59
CA GLN A 77 -0.22 -3.91 25.98
C GLN A 77 0.01 -3.91 24.45
N GLU A 78 -0.40 -2.84 23.76
CA GLU A 78 -0.18 -2.71 22.31
C GLU A 78 1.32 -2.77 21.96
N PHE A 79 2.19 -2.19 22.78
CA PHE A 79 3.64 -2.29 22.61
C PHE A 79 4.12 -3.75 22.63
N TYR A 80 3.70 -4.54 23.62
CA TYR A 80 4.10 -5.95 23.71
C TYR A 80 3.49 -6.80 22.60
N GLU A 81 2.23 -6.55 22.22
CA GLU A 81 1.63 -7.20 21.06
C GLU A 81 2.40 -6.89 19.77
N ILE A 82 2.91 -5.66 19.63
CA ILE A 82 3.73 -5.29 18.49
C ILE A 82 5.09 -6.00 18.53
N LEU A 83 5.75 -5.99 19.67
CA LEU A 83 7.04 -6.65 19.85
C LEU A 83 6.94 -8.16 19.57
N ASP A 84 5.93 -8.83 20.13
CA ASP A 84 5.75 -10.27 20.00
C ASP A 84 5.53 -10.67 18.54
N ALA A 85 4.70 -9.94 17.80
CA ALA A 85 4.48 -10.27 16.39
C ALA A 85 5.66 -9.85 15.48
N MET A 86 6.47 -8.85 15.84
CA MET A 86 7.76 -8.63 15.18
C MET A 86 8.70 -9.84 15.38
N ILE A 87 8.79 -10.37 16.60
CA ILE A 87 9.60 -11.56 16.92
C ILE A 87 9.08 -12.79 16.18
N ASN A 88 7.77 -13.02 16.16
CA ASN A 88 7.17 -14.15 15.46
C ASN A 88 7.41 -14.07 13.95
N ALA A 89 7.23 -12.88 13.36
CA ALA A 89 7.51 -12.64 11.94
C ALA A 89 8.96 -12.96 11.58
N GLU A 90 9.91 -12.49 12.38
CA GLU A 90 11.33 -12.74 12.14
C GLU A 90 11.71 -14.19 12.42
N THR A 91 11.07 -14.85 13.40
CA THR A 91 11.21 -16.29 13.67
C THR A 91 10.78 -17.11 12.45
N GLU A 92 9.60 -16.81 11.89
CA GLU A 92 9.09 -17.43 10.66
C GLU A 92 10.09 -17.25 9.50
N ARG A 93 10.62 -16.03 9.31
CA ARG A 93 11.65 -15.76 8.30
C ARG A 93 12.93 -16.58 8.49
N LYS A 94 13.42 -16.76 9.72
CA LYS A 94 14.61 -17.60 9.96
C LYS A 94 14.33 -19.06 9.62
N LEU A 95 13.14 -19.57 9.96
CA LEU A 95 12.73 -20.93 9.59
C LEU A 95 12.58 -21.10 8.07
N VAL A 96 11.96 -20.12 7.39
CA VAL A 96 11.86 -20.09 5.92
C VAL A 96 13.26 -20.07 5.29
N LEU A 97 14.15 -19.21 5.79
CA LEU A 97 15.53 -19.12 5.31
C LEU A 97 16.28 -20.45 5.48
N ASP A 98 16.18 -21.09 6.65
CA ASP A 98 16.83 -22.38 6.93
C ASP A 98 16.30 -23.47 5.98
N LYS A 99 15.01 -23.44 5.60
CA LYS A 99 14.42 -24.36 4.61
C LYS A 99 14.82 -24.05 3.17
N MET A 100 15.21 -22.82 2.88
CA MET A 100 15.72 -22.41 1.56
C MET A 100 17.20 -22.77 1.37
N GLN A 101 17.96 -23.02 2.44
CA GLN A 101 19.37 -23.37 2.35
C GLN A 101 19.59 -24.63 1.49
N GLY A 102 20.52 -24.54 0.55
CA GLY A 102 20.84 -25.63 -0.39
C GLY A 102 19.81 -25.87 -1.50
N LEU A 103 18.70 -25.12 -1.56
CA LEU A 103 17.82 -25.16 -2.73
C LEU A 103 18.47 -24.44 -3.92
N GLU A 104 18.18 -24.93 -5.13
CA GLU A 104 18.48 -24.21 -6.36
C GLU A 104 17.63 -22.93 -6.51
N PRO A 105 17.95 -22.01 -7.43
CA PRO A 105 17.12 -20.83 -7.68
C PRO A 105 15.71 -21.22 -8.15
N LEU A 106 14.68 -20.76 -7.45
CA LEU A 106 13.27 -21.13 -7.69
C LEU A 106 12.36 -19.92 -7.83
N PHE A 107 11.24 -20.07 -8.53
CA PHE A 107 10.17 -19.08 -8.53
C PHE A 107 9.47 -19.03 -7.16
N LEU A 108 8.88 -17.88 -6.81
CA LEU A 108 8.17 -17.71 -5.53
C LEU A 108 7.11 -18.79 -5.27
N GLY A 109 6.33 -19.16 -6.29
CA GLY A 109 5.32 -20.23 -6.18
C GLY A 109 5.94 -21.60 -5.91
N GLU A 110 7.09 -21.92 -6.52
CA GLU A 110 7.79 -23.19 -6.30
C GLU A 110 8.39 -23.27 -4.89
N ILE A 111 8.89 -22.15 -4.36
CA ILE A 111 9.38 -22.07 -2.97
C ILE A 111 8.22 -22.32 -2.00
N ALA A 112 7.07 -21.69 -2.22
CA ALA A 112 5.87 -21.89 -1.42
C ALA A 112 5.30 -23.31 -1.51
N GLU A 113 5.48 -24.01 -2.63
CA GLU A 113 5.11 -25.42 -2.76
C GLU A 113 6.06 -26.36 -1.99
N LYS A 114 7.34 -25.98 -1.84
CA LYS A 114 8.35 -26.76 -1.12
C LYS A 114 8.29 -26.56 0.39
N ILE A 115 8.02 -25.36 0.86
CA ILE A 115 7.93 -25.00 2.28
C ILE A 115 6.45 -25.03 2.69
N LYS A 116 5.99 -26.15 3.25
CA LYS A 116 4.57 -26.40 3.56
C LYS A 116 4.21 -26.19 5.02
N GLU A 117 5.21 -25.98 5.85
CA GLU A 117 5.07 -25.71 7.29
C GLU A 117 4.41 -24.34 7.54
N PHE A 118 4.47 -23.42 6.57
CA PHE A 118 3.86 -22.11 6.64
C PHE A 118 2.85 -21.91 5.50
N PRO A 119 1.85 -21.02 5.68
CA PRO A 119 0.99 -20.58 4.59
C PRO A 119 1.81 -20.07 3.39
N ALA A 120 1.36 -20.39 2.18
CA ALA A 120 2.10 -20.07 0.95
C ALA A 120 2.35 -18.55 0.77
N ASP A 121 1.38 -17.73 1.19
CA ASP A 121 1.49 -16.27 1.18
C ASP A 121 2.53 -15.74 2.18
N ASN A 122 2.62 -16.34 3.37
CA ASN A 122 3.69 -16.06 4.33
C ASN A 122 5.06 -16.35 3.73
N VAL A 123 5.26 -17.54 3.15
CA VAL A 123 6.53 -17.93 2.52
C VAL A 123 6.91 -16.94 1.41
N ILE A 124 6.00 -16.63 0.49
CA ILE A 124 6.26 -15.72 -0.64
C ILE A 124 6.68 -14.33 -0.13
N ARG A 125 5.96 -13.81 0.87
CA ARG A 125 6.25 -12.53 1.49
C ARG A 125 7.64 -12.53 2.14
N ASP A 126 7.94 -13.57 2.91
CA ASP A 126 9.18 -13.64 3.68
C ASP A 126 10.41 -13.79 2.80
N VAL A 127 10.31 -14.50 1.67
CA VAL A 127 11.36 -14.54 0.65
C VAL A 127 11.70 -13.13 0.16
N ILE A 128 10.69 -12.30 -0.10
CA ILE A 128 10.90 -10.90 -0.53
C ILE A 128 11.55 -10.08 0.59
N TYR A 129 11.12 -10.23 1.85
CA TYR A 129 11.73 -9.53 2.97
C TYR A 129 13.20 -9.91 3.18
N LEU A 130 13.48 -11.22 3.18
CA LEU A 130 14.82 -11.78 3.34
C LEU A 130 15.76 -11.31 2.22
N LYS A 131 15.22 -11.13 1.00
CA LYS A 131 15.98 -10.55 -0.11
C LYS A 131 16.37 -9.10 0.19
N GLU A 132 15.45 -8.29 0.70
CA GLU A 132 15.73 -6.90 1.07
C GLU A 132 16.69 -6.78 2.27
N GLN A 133 16.69 -7.76 3.18
CA GLN A 133 17.69 -7.88 4.26
C GLN A 133 19.06 -8.41 3.78
N GLY A 134 19.14 -8.89 2.54
CA GLY A 134 20.37 -9.39 1.92
C GLY A 134 20.63 -10.89 2.08
N TYR A 135 19.75 -11.64 2.77
CA TYR A 135 19.85 -13.09 2.98
C TYR A 135 19.51 -13.93 1.73
N VAL A 136 18.64 -13.41 0.88
CA VAL A 136 18.20 -14.05 -0.36
C VAL A 136 18.72 -13.25 -1.55
N GLU A 137 19.21 -13.94 -2.56
CA GLU A 137 19.52 -13.34 -3.85
C GLU A 137 18.38 -13.54 -4.85
N GLU A 138 18.32 -12.62 -5.82
CA GLU A 138 17.35 -12.63 -6.89
C GLU A 138 18.10 -12.73 -8.22
N GLN A 139 17.81 -13.79 -8.97
CA GLN A 139 18.36 -14.04 -10.29
C GLN A 139 17.31 -13.68 -11.34
N VAL A 140 17.71 -12.87 -12.33
CA VAL A 140 16.83 -12.38 -13.40
C VAL A 140 17.26 -12.97 -14.73
N GLU A 141 16.39 -13.81 -15.31
CA GLU A 141 16.54 -14.31 -16.67
C GLU A 141 15.61 -13.53 -17.61
N VAL A 142 16.14 -13.00 -18.72
CA VAL A 142 15.37 -12.24 -19.70
C VAL A 142 15.29 -13.02 -21.01
N LYS A 143 14.08 -13.35 -21.46
CA LYS A 143 13.85 -13.96 -22.78
C LYS A 143 13.23 -12.94 -23.72
N THR A 144 13.75 -12.87 -24.93
CA THR A 144 13.22 -12.00 -25.98
C THR A 144 12.43 -12.83 -26.97
N LYS A 145 11.18 -12.43 -27.26
CA LYS A 145 10.36 -13.02 -28.32
C LYS A 145 9.83 -11.95 -29.27
N MET A 146 9.78 -12.28 -30.55
CA MET A 146 9.14 -11.44 -31.57
C MET A 146 7.65 -11.75 -31.61
N VAL A 147 6.80 -10.72 -31.44
CA VAL A 147 5.34 -10.87 -31.49
C VAL A 147 4.78 -9.92 -32.52
N THR A 148 4.00 -10.44 -33.46
CA THR A 148 3.25 -9.61 -34.41
C THR A 148 2.12 -8.90 -33.67
N LYS A 149 2.21 -7.57 -33.57
CA LYS A 149 1.16 -6.71 -33.01
C LYS A 149 0.56 -5.86 -34.10
N LYS A 150 -0.77 -5.73 -34.07
CA LYS A 150 -1.49 -4.81 -34.94
C LYS A 150 -1.46 -3.41 -34.33
N ILE A 151 -0.65 -2.53 -34.88
CA ILE A 151 -0.49 -1.14 -34.40
C ILE A 151 -1.05 -0.21 -35.47
N LYS A 152 -2.12 0.52 -35.12
CA LYS A 152 -2.82 1.44 -36.05
C LYS A 152 -3.29 0.77 -37.36
N GLY A 153 -3.57 -0.53 -37.33
CA GLY A 153 -4.05 -1.29 -38.50
C GLY A 153 -2.96 -2.03 -39.27
N GLU A 154 -1.69 -1.70 -39.06
CA GLU A 154 -0.54 -2.38 -39.66
C GLU A 154 -0.02 -3.49 -38.73
N GLU A 155 0.34 -4.63 -39.31
CA GLU A 155 1.06 -5.68 -38.59
C GLU A 155 2.53 -5.29 -38.46
N LYS A 156 3.02 -5.20 -37.23
CA LYS A 156 4.43 -4.93 -36.92
C LYS A 156 4.96 -6.03 -36.03
N GLU A 157 6.13 -6.55 -36.36
CA GLU A 157 6.88 -7.38 -35.42
C GLU A 157 7.42 -6.47 -34.31
N VAL A 158 7.07 -6.81 -33.07
CA VAL A 158 7.49 -6.08 -31.88
C VAL A 158 8.26 -7.03 -31.01
N GLU A 159 9.47 -6.64 -30.64
CA GLU A 159 10.26 -7.31 -29.63
C GLU A 159 9.56 -7.18 -28.26
N VAL A 160 9.28 -8.32 -27.63
CA VAL A 160 8.71 -8.39 -26.29
C VAL A 160 9.70 -9.12 -25.39
N LYS A 161 10.12 -8.47 -24.31
CA LYS A 161 10.97 -9.05 -23.27
C LYS A 161 10.10 -9.68 -22.18
N GLU A 162 10.41 -10.91 -21.81
CA GLU A 162 9.83 -11.63 -20.69
C GLU A 162 10.89 -11.79 -19.61
N TYR A 163 10.53 -11.47 -18.37
CA TYR A 163 11.44 -11.49 -17.23
C TYR A 163 11.03 -12.64 -16.30
N PHE A 164 12.00 -13.46 -15.93
CA PHE A 164 11.84 -14.60 -15.03
C PHE A 164 12.70 -14.37 -13.80
N TYR A 165 12.06 -14.30 -12.64
CA TYR A 165 12.71 -13.98 -11.36
C TYR A 165 12.76 -15.23 -10.50
N ARG A 166 13.97 -15.67 -10.15
CA ARG A 166 14.20 -16.81 -9.26
C ARG A 166 14.94 -16.35 -8.01
N TYR A 167 14.69 -17.02 -6.89
CA TYR A 167 15.19 -16.64 -5.59
C TYR A 167 15.95 -17.81 -4.97
N GLN A 168 17.06 -17.51 -4.31
CA GLN A 168 17.91 -18.49 -3.65
C GLN A 168 18.44 -17.92 -2.34
N ALA A 169 18.54 -18.75 -1.29
CA ALA A 169 19.25 -18.35 -0.08
C ALA A 169 20.76 -18.21 -0.39
N LYS A 170 21.38 -17.15 0.11
CA LYS A 170 22.83 -16.96 -0.06
C LYS A 170 23.62 -17.83 0.91
N GLU A 171 24.79 -18.26 0.46
CA GLU A 171 25.88 -18.64 1.35
C GLU A 171 26.42 -17.35 1.99
N LEU A 172 26.22 -17.20 3.30
CA LEU A 172 26.59 -15.99 4.04
C LEU A 172 28.08 -16.06 4.41
N PRO A 173 28.89 -15.02 4.12
CA PRO A 173 30.25 -14.95 4.61
C PRO A 173 30.29 -14.75 6.14
N ASP A 174 31.44 -15.03 6.76
CA ASP A 174 31.62 -14.90 8.22
C ASP A 174 31.38 -13.48 8.76
N ASP A 175 31.56 -12.46 7.91
CA ASP A 175 31.37 -11.03 8.22
C ASP A 175 30.01 -10.50 7.75
N PHE A 176 29.08 -11.38 7.37
CA PHE A 176 27.75 -10.98 6.94
C PHE A 176 27.05 -10.13 8.01
N SER A 177 26.52 -8.99 7.57
CA SER A 177 25.61 -8.17 8.35
C SER A 177 24.30 -8.01 7.60
N GLU A 178 23.19 -8.19 8.31
CA GLU A 178 21.88 -7.94 7.73
C GLU A 178 21.75 -6.48 7.30
N THR A 179 21.12 -6.25 6.16
CA THR A 179 20.80 -4.89 5.72
C THR A 179 19.68 -4.36 6.61
N TYR A 180 19.98 -3.34 7.41
CA TYR A 180 18.95 -2.61 8.14
C TYR A 180 18.21 -1.66 7.20
N PHE A 181 16.94 -1.38 7.50
CA PHE A 181 16.16 -0.42 6.74
C PHE A 181 16.40 1.00 7.23
N GLU A 182 16.89 1.85 6.32
CA GLU A 182 17.04 3.28 6.54
C GLU A 182 15.70 3.97 6.87
N PRO A 183 15.71 5.14 7.52
CA PRO A 183 14.53 5.98 7.63
C PRO A 183 13.94 6.30 6.25
N VAL A 184 12.62 6.43 6.16
CA VAL A 184 11.91 6.67 4.89
C VAL A 184 12.27 8.01 4.21
N SER A 185 13.02 8.90 4.86
CA SER A 185 13.49 10.16 4.28
C SER A 185 14.28 9.94 2.98
N ILE A 186 15.00 8.82 2.86
CA ILE A 186 15.74 8.48 1.63
C ILE A 186 14.83 8.37 0.40
N VAL A 187 13.55 8.00 0.59
CA VAL A 187 12.55 7.93 -0.49
C VAL A 187 12.09 9.34 -0.91
N PHE A 188 12.03 10.26 0.04
CA PHE A 188 11.71 11.67 -0.22
C PHE A 188 12.87 12.37 -0.91
N GLU A 189 14.10 12.16 -0.45
CA GLU A 189 15.33 12.69 -1.05
C GLU A 189 15.52 12.19 -2.50
N ALA A 190 15.12 10.95 -2.79
CA ALA A 190 15.11 10.40 -4.15
C ALA A 190 13.99 10.97 -5.05
N GLY A 191 13.11 11.84 -4.53
CA GLY A 191 11.97 12.40 -5.27
C GLY A 191 10.83 11.42 -5.55
N ALA A 192 10.89 10.20 -4.99
CA ALA A 192 9.92 9.13 -5.25
C ALA A 192 8.69 9.17 -4.30
N CYS A 193 8.78 9.93 -3.21
CA CYS A 193 7.75 10.00 -2.17
C CYS A 193 6.39 10.45 -2.73
N CYS A 194 5.34 9.66 -2.44
CA CYS A 194 3.97 10.00 -2.80
C CYS A 194 3.24 10.83 -1.74
N ASN A 195 3.88 11.15 -0.61
CA ASN A 195 3.30 11.89 0.53
C ASN A 195 1.95 11.30 0.99
N CYS A 196 1.84 9.97 1.10
CA CYS A 196 0.60 9.32 1.52
C CYS A 196 0.34 9.41 3.03
N GLY A 197 1.37 9.63 3.86
CA GLY A 197 1.27 9.82 5.31
C GLY A 197 1.42 8.57 6.16
N TRP A 198 1.49 7.37 5.57
CA TRP A 198 1.52 6.11 6.33
C TRP A 198 2.71 5.98 7.28
N CYS A 199 3.87 6.45 6.84
CA CYS A 199 5.09 6.46 7.63
C CYS A 199 4.98 7.31 8.92
N SER A 200 4.21 8.40 8.88
CA SER A 200 3.94 9.24 10.05
C SER A 200 3.00 8.54 11.03
N ALA A 201 1.92 7.93 10.53
CA ALA A 201 0.97 7.20 11.34
C ALA A 201 1.62 6.02 12.08
N ILE A 202 2.46 5.23 11.41
CA ILE A 202 3.11 4.05 12.01
C ILE A 202 4.33 4.39 12.88
N CYS A 203 4.90 5.60 12.77
CA CYS A 203 6.10 5.95 13.53
C CYS A 203 5.79 5.93 15.04
N PRO A 204 6.42 5.06 15.83
CA PRO A 204 6.03 4.87 17.23
C PRO A 204 6.48 6.02 18.13
N VAL A 205 7.45 6.81 17.67
CA VAL A 205 8.04 7.96 18.36
C VAL A 205 7.65 9.31 17.74
N ASN A 206 6.70 9.34 16.79
CA ASN A 206 6.25 10.56 16.09
C ASN A 206 7.38 11.40 15.44
N ALA A 207 8.49 10.78 15.04
CA ALA A 207 9.61 11.45 14.39
C ALA A 207 9.31 11.95 12.96
N LEU A 208 8.13 11.67 12.39
CA LEU A 208 7.80 11.99 11.00
C LEU A 208 6.55 12.88 10.92
N THR A 209 6.67 14.00 10.23
CA THR A 209 5.54 14.86 9.84
C THR A 209 5.39 14.85 8.32
N VAL A 210 4.19 14.54 7.82
CA VAL A 210 3.91 14.50 6.38
C VAL A 210 2.77 15.46 6.05
N SER A 211 3.01 16.37 5.10
CA SER A 211 2.01 17.25 4.50
C SER A 211 1.72 16.83 3.06
N ALA A 212 0.90 17.60 2.34
CA ALA A 212 0.63 17.34 0.92
C ALA A 212 1.89 17.35 0.05
N ASP A 213 2.89 18.16 0.40
CA ASP A 213 4.07 18.43 -0.43
C ASP A 213 5.40 18.11 0.27
N GLU A 214 5.39 17.88 1.59
CA GLU A 214 6.62 17.75 2.38
C GLU A 214 6.61 16.51 3.27
N LEU A 215 7.80 15.98 3.54
CA LEU A 215 8.08 15.01 4.58
C LEU A 215 9.25 15.54 5.42
N LYS A 216 9.03 15.67 6.73
CA LYS A 216 10.07 16.05 7.69
C LYS A 216 10.37 14.90 8.63
N LEU A 217 11.65 14.60 8.79
CA LEU A 217 12.18 13.69 9.80
C LEU A 217 12.82 14.51 10.92
N ASP A 218 12.41 14.25 12.15
CA ASP A 218 13.13 14.68 13.35
C ASP A 218 14.17 13.61 13.69
N GLU A 219 15.44 13.91 13.41
CA GLU A 219 16.55 12.99 13.64
C GLU A 219 16.80 12.71 15.13
N ASP A 220 16.53 13.69 16.00
CA ASP A 220 16.74 13.55 17.45
C ASP A 220 15.72 12.59 18.07
N SER A 221 14.49 12.59 17.54
CA SER A 221 13.43 11.66 17.95
C SER A 221 13.51 10.30 17.23
N CYS A 222 14.21 10.19 16.10
CA CYS A 222 14.21 8.99 15.28
C CYS A 222 15.06 7.86 15.87
N MET A 223 14.42 6.77 16.28
CA MET A 223 15.09 5.55 16.76
C MET A 223 15.60 4.61 15.64
N LYS A 224 15.59 5.06 14.38
CA LYS A 224 16.06 4.31 13.19
C LYS A 224 15.51 2.87 13.03
N CYS A 225 14.32 2.58 13.58
CA CYS A 225 13.74 1.22 13.58
C CYS A 225 13.32 0.66 12.20
N GLY A 226 13.31 1.46 11.13
CA GLY A 226 12.95 1.01 9.78
C GLY A 226 11.46 0.74 9.51
N LEU A 227 10.57 0.77 10.51
CA LEU A 227 9.13 0.49 10.32
C LEU A 227 8.47 1.35 9.22
N CYS A 228 8.80 2.64 9.20
CA CYS A 228 8.31 3.58 8.19
C CYS A 228 8.73 3.21 6.76
N PHE A 229 9.93 2.66 6.59
CA PHE A 229 10.47 2.24 5.31
C PHE A 229 9.82 0.94 4.86
N THR A 230 9.67 -0.02 5.76
CA THR A 230 9.03 -1.30 5.52
C THR A 230 7.64 -1.15 4.89
N VAL A 231 6.84 -0.18 5.36
CA VAL A 231 5.48 0.04 4.86
C VAL A 231 5.37 1.04 3.71
N CYS A 232 6.48 1.69 3.33
CA CYS A 232 6.46 2.69 2.28
C CYS A 232 6.16 2.03 0.92
N PRO A 233 5.17 2.51 0.14
CA PRO A 233 4.84 1.95 -1.18
C PRO A 233 5.93 2.21 -2.24
N ARG A 234 6.98 2.95 -1.85
CA ARG A 234 8.10 3.45 -2.65
C ARG A 234 9.46 3.04 -2.10
N SER A 235 9.50 2.17 -1.08
CA SER A 235 10.76 1.53 -0.66
C SER A 235 11.06 0.36 -1.59
N PHE A 236 10.84 -0.88 -1.16
CA PHE A 236 10.92 -2.06 -2.00
C PHE A 236 9.56 -2.46 -2.59
N SER A 237 9.57 -3.06 -3.78
CA SER A 237 8.37 -3.53 -4.47
C SER A 237 7.80 -4.80 -3.84
N ILE A 238 6.47 -4.86 -3.75
CA ILE A 238 5.72 -6.07 -3.35
C ILE A 238 4.91 -6.66 -4.50
N ASP A 239 5.04 -6.10 -5.72
CA ASP A 239 4.14 -6.42 -6.83
C ASP A 239 4.29 -7.88 -7.26
N ARG A 240 5.53 -8.39 -7.26
CA ARG A 240 5.82 -9.81 -7.53
C ARG A 240 5.32 -10.74 -6.45
N ALA A 241 5.41 -10.34 -5.18
CA ALA A 241 4.84 -11.10 -4.06
C ALA A 241 3.33 -11.20 -4.23
N ASN A 242 2.66 -10.07 -4.43
CA ASN A 242 1.23 -9.98 -4.61
C ASN A 242 0.77 -10.76 -5.86
N GLU A 243 1.46 -10.62 -6.98
CA GLU A 243 1.18 -11.40 -8.19
C GLU A 243 1.28 -12.91 -7.94
N ALA A 244 2.37 -13.37 -7.32
CA ALA A 244 2.54 -14.78 -7.00
C ALA A 244 1.42 -15.29 -6.07
N ILE A 245 1.10 -14.53 -5.02
CA ILE A 245 0.02 -14.86 -4.07
C ILE A 245 -1.33 -14.93 -4.78
N LYS A 246 -1.70 -13.91 -5.56
CA LYS A 246 -3.00 -13.87 -6.26
C LYS A 246 -3.13 -14.97 -7.31
N LYS A 247 -2.03 -15.37 -7.96
CA LYS A 247 -2.03 -16.48 -8.91
C LYS A 247 -2.22 -17.86 -8.27
N LEU A 248 -2.08 -17.99 -6.94
CA LEU A 248 -2.45 -19.21 -6.22
C LEU A 248 -3.96 -19.40 -6.18
N ASP A 249 -4.74 -18.32 -6.18
CA ASP A 249 -6.20 -18.38 -6.18
C ASP A 249 -6.75 -18.48 -7.61
N LYS A 250 -7.13 -19.70 -7.98
CA LYS A 250 -7.69 -20.02 -9.31
C LYS A 250 -9.07 -19.42 -9.57
N ASN A 251 -9.72 -18.83 -8.56
CA ASN A 251 -11.01 -18.15 -8.74
C ASN A 251 -10.85 -16.70 -9.20
N LEU A 252 -9.63 -16.14 -9.15
CA LEU A 252 -9.35 -14.79 -9.61
C LEU A 252 -9.12 -14.76 -11.12
N ASN A 253 -9.72 -13.77 -11.77
CA ASN A 253 -9.30 -13.37 -13.10
C ASN A 253 -7.98 -12.58 -13.00
N TRP A 254 -7.14 -12.70 -14.02
CA TRP A 254 -5.86 -12.00 -14.10
C TRP A 254 -5.76 -11.15 -15.38
N SER A 255 -5.21 -9.95 -15.24
CA SER A 255 -4.82 -9.11 -16.36
C SER A 255 -3.54 -8.37 -16.00
N ASP A 256 -2.49 -8.50 -16.81
CA ASP A 256 -1.21 -7.80 -16.61
C ASP A 256 -1.33 -6.26 -16.60
N LYS A 257 -2.51 -5.74 -16.96
CA LYS A 257 -2.79 -4.30 -17.07
C LYS A 257 -3.57 -3.76 -15.87
N ILE A 258 -4.43 -4.56 -15.25
CA ILE A 258 -5.36 -4.13 -14.17
C ILE A 258 -5.31 -5.04 -12.92
N GLY A 259 -4.35 -5.95 -12.86
CA GLY A 259 -4.14 -6.86 -11.72
C GLY A 259 -5.17 -7.99 -11.64
N ALA A 260 -5.24 -8.62 -10.47
CA ALA A 260 -6.21 -9.65 -10.15
C ALA A 260 -7.59 -9.05 -9.81
N TYR A 261 -8.66 -9.72 -10.21
CA TYR A 261 -10.03 -9.29 -9.95
C TYR A 261 -11.05 -10.44 -9.99
N ILE A 262 -12.23 -10.21 -9.39
CA ILE A 262 -13.39 -11.10 -9.48
C ILE A 262 -14.21 -10.71 -10.72
N ASN A 263 -14.83 -9.52 -10.72
CA ASN A 263 -15.65 -9.05 -11.84
C ASN A 263 -15.40 -7.56 -12.17
N THR A 264 -15.93 -7.14 -13.32
CA THR A 264 -15.87 -5.76 -13.80
C THR A 264 -17.26 -5.26 -14.20
N TYR A 265 -17.64 -4.10 -13.68
CA TYR A 265 -18.95 -3.48 -13.86
C TYR A 265 -18.85 -2.03 -14.30
N SER A 266 -19.93 -1.51 -14.86
CA SER A 266 -20.20 -0.08 -15.00
C SER A 266 -21.41 0.22 -14.13
N GLY A 267 -21.26 1.09 -13.13
CA GLY A 267 -22.29 1.41 -12.13
C GLY A 267 -22.64 2.90 -12.04
N SER A 268 -23.89 3.20 -11.69
CA SER A 268 -24.36 4.55 -11.38
C SER A 268 -25.33 4.51 -10.21
N THR A 269 -25.19 5.42 -9.26
CA THR A 269 -26.09 5.55 -8.12
C THR A 269 -27.49 5.94 -8.57
N LYS A 270 -28.51 5.40 -7.90
CA LYS A 270 -29.92 5.79 -8.06
C LYS A 270 -30.39 6.80 -7.02
N LYS A 271 -29.51 7.25 -6.13
CA LYS A 271 -29.85 8.15 -5.02
C LYS A 271 -29.63 9.61 -5.37
N ASP A 272 -30.69 10.41 -5.31
CA ASP A 272 -30.67 11.83 -5.65
C ASP A 272 -29.68 12.65 -4.83
N GLU A 273 -29.51 12.34 -3.55
CA GLU A 273 -28.55 13.03 -2.67
C GLU A 273 -27.12 12.83 -3.16
N ILE A 274 -26.79 11.62 -3.63
CA ILE A 274 -25.45 11.29 -4.15
C ILE A 274 -25.28 11.84 -5.57
N ILE A 275 -26.33 11.83 -6.40
CA ILE A 275 -26.30 12.42 -7.75
C ILE A 275 -25.90 13.89 -7.71
N LYS A 276 -26.33 14.64 -6.70
CA LYS A 276 -26.02 16.08 -6.54
C LYS A 276 -24.54 16.37 -6.25
N VAL A 277 -23.81 15.44 -5.64
CA VAL A 277 -22.44 15.66 -5.16
C VAL A 277 -21.38 14.79 -5.85
N ARG A 278 -21.78 13.82 -6.69
CA ARG A 278 -20.87 12.84 -7.30
C ARG A 278 -19.90 13.46 -8.32
N GLN A 279 -18.71 12.86 -8.40
CA GLN A 279 -17.80 13.07 -9.53
C GLN A 279 -18.34 12.40 -10.80
N ASP A 280 -18.52 11.08 -10.74
CA ASP A 280 -18.87 10.22 -11.88
C ASP A 280 -20.19 9.49 -11.63
N GLY A 281 -20.16 8.18 -11.41
CA GLY A 281 -21.33 7.36 -11.09
C GLY A 281 -21.82 7.50 -9.64
N GLY A 282 -21.02 8.04 -8.72
CA GLY A 282 -21.36 8.09 -7.30
C GLY A 282 -21.25 6.74 -6.57
N VAL A 283 -20.62 5.74 -7.21
CA VAL A 283 -20.51 4.37 -6.70
C VAL A 283 -19.75 4.31 -5.36
N VAL A 284 -18.63 5.02 -5.24
CA VAL A 284 -17.84 5.05 -3.99
C VAL A 284 -18.69 5.53 -2.81
N THR A 285 -19.41 6.64 -2.99
CA THR A 285 -20.30 7.19 -1.96
C THR A 285 -21.46 6.25 -1.66
N SER A 286 -22.02 5.56 -2.65
CA SER A 286 -23.07 4.55 -2.43
C SER A 286 -22.56 3.35 -1.62
N ILE A 287 -21.37 2.82 -1.94
CA ILE A 287 -20.76 1.72 -1.17
C ILE A 287 -20.49 2.19 0.26
N ALA A 288 -19.84 3.34 0.42
CA ALA A 288 -19.54 3.92 1.73
C ALA A 288 -20.80 4.15 2.58
N GLU A 289 -21.87 4.68 1.99
CA GLU A 289 -23.15 4.86 2.68
C GLU A 289 -23.75 3.52 3.10
N TYR A 290 -23.72 2.52 2.21
CA TYR A 290 -24.22 1.18 2.51
C TYR A 290 -23.48 0.54 3.69
N LEU A 291 -22.15 0.67 3.70
CA LEU A 291 -21.29 0.13 4.76
C LEU A 291 -21.64 0.73 6.13
N LEU A 292 -21.80 2.07 6.21
CA LEU A 292 -22.18 2.75 7.45
C LEU A 292 -23.61 2.40 7.90
N LYS A 293 -24.60 2.45 6.98
CA LYS A 293 -26.01 2.20 7.32
C LYS A 293 -26.26 0.78 7.81
N ASN A 294 -25.57 -0.18 7.22
CA ASN A 294 -25.68 -1.59 7.61
C ASN A 294 -24.71 -1.98 8.73
N LYS A 295 -23.95 -1.01 9.29
CA LYS A 295 -22.97 -1.24 10.37
C LYS A 295 -21.94 -2.33 10.00
N LEU A 296 -21.59 -2.39 8.72
CA LEU A 296 -20.49 -3.24 8.24
C LEU A 296 -19.14 -2.59 8.58
N VAL A 297 -19.14 -1.25 8.70
CA VAL A 297 -18.06 -0.44 9.28
C VAL A 297 -18.65 0.61 10.20
N ASP A 298 -17.85 1.05 11.16
CA ASP A 298 -18.18 2.11 12.13
C ASP A 298 -17.76 3.49 11.63
N ALA A 299 -16.71 3.54 10.80
CA ALA A 299 -16.19 4.78 10.24
C ALA A 299 -15.55 4.59 8.87
N ILE A 300 -15.42 5.70 8.14
CA ILE A 300 -14.80 5.76 6.82
C ILE A 300 -13.75 6.85 6.82
N ILE A 301 -12.53 6.50 6.42
CA ILE A 301 -11.47 7.48 6.16
C ILE A 301 -11.57 7.88 4.71
N ALA A 302 -11.76 9.18 4.48
CA ALA A 302 -11.91 9.76 3.15
C ALA A 302 -11.29 11.17 3.12
N VAL A 303 -11.55 11.93 2.05
CA VAL A 303 -11.02 13.29 1.88
C VAL A 303 -12.14 14.29 1.63
N GLN A 304 -12.09 15.43 2.31
CA GLN A 304 -12.99 16.55 2.10
C GLN A 304 -12.21 17.80 1.70
N HIS A 305 -12.91 18.90 1.39
CA HIS A 305 -12.25 20.20 1.27
C HIS A 305 -11.83 20.69 2.66
N SER A 306 -10.63 21.27 2.75
CA SER A 306 -10.22 22.04 3.91
C SER A 306 -10.94 23.39 3.97
N LYS A 307 -10.49 24.27 4.88
CA LYS A 307 -10.90 25.68 4.88
C LYS A 307 -10.58 26.36 3.54
N ASP A 308 -9.47 25.99 2.92
CA ASP A 308 -9.12 26.43 1.56
C ASP A 308 -9.85 25.51 0.57
N LEU A 309 -10.68 26.08 -0.32
CA LEU A 309 -11.42 25.31 -1.31
C LEU A 309 -10.45 24.57 -2.24
N TRP A 310 -10.83 23.39 -2.69
CA TRP A 310 -10.02 22.44 -3.49
C TRP A 310 -8.77 21.87 -2.84
N LYS A 311 -8.34 22.38 -1.68
CA LYS A 311 -7.26 21.77 -0.90
C LYS A 311 -7.86 20.61 -0.10
N PRO A 312 -7.46 19.36 -0.37
CA PRO A 312 -8.03 18.23 0.31
C PRO A 312 -7.46 18.12 1.73
N GLU A 313 -8.30 17.71 2.66
CA GLU A 313 -7.90 17.27 3.99
C GLU A 313 -8.50 15.89 4.28
N PRO A 314 -7.73 14.98 4.90
CA PRO A 314 -8.25 13.69 5.29
C PRO A 314 -9.17 13.82 6.51
N VAL A 315 -10.22 13.02 6.53
CA VAL A 315 -11.25 13.05 7.56
C VAL A 315 -11.71 11.62 7.89
N ILE A 316 -12.06 11.40 9.16
CA ILE A 316 -12.75 10.19 9.60
C ILE A 316 -14.24 10.52 9.73
N VAL A 317 -15.08 9.78 9.01
CA VAL A 317 -16.52 9.99 8.93
C VAL A 317 -17.25 8.79 9.53
N ASP A 318 -18.01 9.01 10.58
CA ASP A 318 -18.90 8.02 11.22
C ASP A 318 -20.40 8.37 11.08
N ASP A 319 -20.73 9.47 10.40
CA ASP A 319 -22.11 9.88 10.07
C ASP A 319 -22.33 10.00 8.55
N VAL A 320 -23.46 9.47 8.07
CA VAL A 320 -23.82 9.45 6.64
C VAL A 320 -23.99 10.86 6.06
N LYS A 321 -24.43 11.85 6.83
CA LYS A 321 -24.58 13.23 6.33
C LYS A 321 -23.22 13.87 6.05
N ASP A 322 -22.23 13.56 6.88
CA ASP A 322 -20.87 14.05 6.70
C ASP A 322 -20.15 13.34 5.55
N LEU A 323 -20.52 12.08 5.24
CA LEU A 323 -19.99 11.35 4.10
C LEU A 323 -20.18 12.09 2.77
N TYR A 324 -21.30 12.78 2.56
CA TYR A 324 -21.55 13.49 1.30
C TYR A 324 -20.59 14.67 1.07
N LYS A 325 -19.96 15.20 2.12
CA LYS A 325 -18.93 16.26 2.03
C LYS A 325 -17.63 15.73 1.41
N THR A 326 -17.41 14.41 1.44
CA THR A 326 -16.20 13.79 0.89
C THR A 326 -16.32 13.52 -0.61
N ALA A 327 -17.54 13.54 -1.16
CA ALA A 327 -17.80 13.31 -2.57
C ALA A 327 -17.16 14.37 -3.48
N GLY A 328 -17.01 14.02 -4.76
CA GLY A 328 -16.34 14.85 -5.77
C GLY A 328 -14.82 14.76 -5.68
N THR A 329 -14.15 14.74 -6.83
CA THR A 329 -12.69 14.59 -6.88
C THR A 329 -12.00 15.90 -6.53
N LYS A 330 -10.98 15.81 -5.66
CA LYS A 330 -9.99 16.88 -5.44
C LYS A 330 -8.68 16.37 -6.02
N TYR A 331 -8.18 17.00 -7.08
CA TYR A 331 -7.01 16.52 -7.83
C TYR A 331 -5.67 16.79 -7.13
N ALA A 332 -5.68 17.64 -6.11
CA ALA A 332 -4.51 17.89 -5.27
C ALA A 332 -4.21 16.71 -4.33
N ASN A 333 -2.96 16.57 -3.91
CA ASN A 333 -2.54 15.50 -3.00
C ASN A 333 -3.10 15.67 -1.58
N SER A 334 -3.39 14.54 -0.92
CA SER A 334 -3.74 14.48 0.51
C SER A 334 -2.95 13.35 1.19
N PRO A 335 -2.29 13.60 2.34
CA PRO A 335 -1.61 12.56 3.11
C PRO A 335 -2.61 11.73 3.92
N SER A 336 -3.55 11.06 3.25
CA SER A 336 -4.73 10.47 3.91
C SER A 336 -4.45 9.35 4.89
N LEU A 337 -3.28 8.69 4.79
CA LEU A 337 -2.88 7.65 5.75
C LEU A 337 -2.29 8.22 7.04
N SER A 338 -2.05 9.54 7.13
CA SER A 338 -1.47 10.17 8.33
C SER A 338 -2.39 10.17 9.55
N ILE A 339 -3.70 10.02 9.35
CA ILE A 339 -4.71 10.02 10.44
C ILE A 339 -5.17 8.62 10.83
N MET A 340 -4.53 7.58 10.28
CA MET A 340 -4.92 6.19 10.52
C MET A 340 -4.81 5.80 12.00
N ASP A 341 -3.81 6.33 12.72
CA ASP A 341 -3.62 6.15 14.17
C ASP A 341 -4.82 6.62 15.00
N GLN A 342 -5.48 7.68 14.56
CA GLN A 342 -6.69 8.21 15.19
C GLN A 342 -7.91 7.30 15.00
N ALA A 343 -7.90 6.46 13.96
CA ALA A 343 -8.98 5.53 13.66
C ALA A 343 -8.96 4.27 14.53
N LYS A 344 -7.93 4.07 15.38
CA LYS A 344 -7.82 2.90 16.27
C LYS A 344 -8.98 2.72 17.25
N LYS A 345 -9.77 3.78 17.48
CA LYS A 345 -10.94 3.78 18.37
C LYS A 345 -12.18 3.11 17.76
N TYR A 346 -12.16 2.78 16.46
CA TYR A 346 -13.25 2.10 15.75
C TYR A 346 -12.90 0.63 15.56
N ASP A 347 -13.90 -0.27 15.60
CA ASP A 347 -13.67 -1.71 15.47
C ASP A 347 -13.52 -2.12 14.00
N LYS A 348 -14.28 -1.48 13.11
CA LYS A 348 -14.24 -1.71 11.66
C LYS A 348 -14.28 -0.39 10.90
N ILE A 349 -13.33 -0.19 10.00
CA ILE A 349 -13.26 1.01 9.15
C ILE A 349 -13.20 0.63 7.67
N ALA A 350 -13.69 1.53 6.83
CA ALA A 350 -13.34 1.53 5.40
C ALA A 350 -12.35 2.66 5.10
N PHE A 351 -11.46 2.44 4.15
CA PHE A 351 -10.52 3.46 3.69
C PHE A 351 -10.74 3.76 2.21
N VAL A 352 -10.96 5.03 1.87
CA VAL A 352 -11.05 5.53 0.48
C VAL A 352 -9.75 6.22 0.10
N GLY A 353 -9.12 5.79 -0.98
CA GLY A 353 -7.86 6.39 -1.42
C GLY A 353 -7.44 5.98 -2.82
N VAL A 354 -6.23 6.39 -3.21
CA VAL A 354 -5.65 6.16 -4.54
C VAL A 354 -4.64 4.99 -4.50
N PRO A 355 -4.13 4.51 -5.65
CA PRO A 355 -3.35 3.27 -5.73
C PRO A 355 -2.13 3.21 -4.81
N CYS A 356 -1.37 4.31 -4.68
CA CYS A 356 -0.19 4.34 -3.81
C CYS A 356 -0.55 4.15 -2.32
N MET A 357 -1.74 4.57 -1.89
CA MET A 357 -2.24 4.36 -0.53
C MET A 357 -2.69 2.90 -0.34
N MET A 358 -3.36 2.31 -1.34
CA MET A 358 -3.75 0.89 -1.29
C MET A 358 -2.52 -0.02 -1.19
N LYS A 359 -1.47 0.28 -1.96
CA LYS A 359 -0.18 -0.41 -1.87
C LYS A 359 0.48 -0.23 -0.51
N ALA A 360 0.44 0.98 0.08
CA ALA A 360 0.99 1.22 1.41
C ALA A 360 0.28 0.43 2.50
N LEU A 361 -1.07 0.38 2.43
CA LEU A 361 -1.88 -0.43 3.33
C LEU A 361 -1.57 -1.92 3.17
N GLU A 362 -1.45 -2.43 1.94
CA GLU A 362 -1.04 -3.82 1.70
C GLU A 362 0.37 -4.11 2.22
N LYS A 363 1.32 -3.18 2.05
CA LYS A 363 2.64 -3.35 2.67
C LYS A 363 2.55 -3.44 4.19
N GLY A 364 1.62 -2.71 4.82
CA GLY A 364 1.37 -2.80 6.26
C GLY A 364 0.74 -4.12 6.71
N THR A 365 -0.06 -4.79 5.86
CA THR A 365 -0.60 -6.13 6.17
C THR A 365 0.47 -7.22 6.04
N LEU A 366 1.41 -7.04 5.11
CA LEU A 366 2.52 -7.95 4.91
C LEU A 366 3.65 -7.71 5.94
N TYR A 367 4.06 -6.47 6.17
CA TYR A 367 5.31 -6.17 6.86
C TYR A 367 5.16 -5.11 7.95
N PRO A 368 5.50 -5.41 9.21
CA PRO A 368 5.90 -6.71 9.78
C PRO A 368 4.67 -7.60 10.04
N SER A 369 4.78 -8.90 9.79
CA SER A 369 3.63 -9.79 9.63
C SER A 369 2.81 -10.02 10.92
N GLY A 370 1.48 -10.07 10.78
CA GLY A 370 0.55 -10.45 11.85
C GLY A 370 0.26 -9.40 12.93
N LEU A 371 0.75 -8.17 12.77
CA LEU A 371 0.74 -7.13 13.81
C LEU A 371 -0.57 -6.33 13.93
N PRO A 372 -0.86 -5.72 15.10
CA PRO A 372 -2.04 -4.88 15.33
C PRO A 372 -1.95 -3.48 14.72
N PHE A 373 -1.37 -3.32 13.52
CA PHE A 373 -1.43 -2.05 12.80
C PHE A 373 -2.77 -1.95 12.10
N PHE A 374 -3.71 -1.22 12.71
CA PHE A 374 -5.04 -0.95 12.14
C PHE A 374 -5.76 -2.20 11.64
N LYS A 375 -5.80 -3.25 12.49
CA LYS A 375 -6.58 -4.50 12.26
C LYS A 375 -8.06 -4.25 11.97
N ASN A 376 -8.53 -3.05 12.23
CA ASN A 376 -9.89 -2.61 11.97
C ASN A 376 -10.15 -2.26 10.50
N ILE A 377 -9.16 -2.22 9.58
CA ILE A 377 -9.44 -1.98 8.16
C ILE A 377 -10.23 -3.16 7.58
N LYS A 378 -11.53 -2.97 7.41
CA LYS A 378 -12.46 -3.98 6.90
C LYS A 378 -12.61 -3.91 5.38
N TYR A 379 -12.60 -2.71 4.80
CA TYR A 379 -12.68 -2.51 3.34
C TYR A 379 -11.74 -1.43 2.83
N LYS A 380 -11.05 -1.71 1.73
CA LYS A 380 -10.25 -0.77 0.94
C LYS A 380 -11.00 -0.39 -0.33
N ILE A 381 -11.40 0.87 -0.47
CA ILE A 381 -12.07 1.41 -1.66
C ILE A 381 -11.06 2.26 -2.43
N GLY A 382 -10.48 1.66 -3.46
CA GLY A 382 -9.48 2.27 -4.34
C GLY A 382 -10.10 3.10 -5.46
N LEU A 383 -9.57 4.30 -5.69
CA LEU A 383 -9.90 5.12 -6.84
C LEU A 383 -8.95 4.83 -8.00
N PHE A 384 -9.43 4.95 -9.24
CA PHE A 384 -8.50 5.03 -10.38
C PHE A 384 -7.74 6.34 -10.32
N CYS A 385 -6.43 6.30 -10.55
CA CYS A 385 -5.59 7.50 -10.50
C CYS A 385 -4.50 7.40 -11.54
N MET A 386 -4.42 8.39 -12.44
CA MET A 386 -3.32 8.50 -13.41
C MET A 386 -2.16 9.29 -12.81
N GLU A 387 -2.47 10.49 -12.33
CA GLU A 387 -1.56 11.48 -11.77
C GLU A 387 -2.31 12.33 -10.74
N SER A 388 -1.55 13.01 -9.88
CA SER A 388 -2.04 13.95 -8.87
C SER A 388 -1.18 15.21 -8.90
N PHE A 389 -1.68 16.30 -8.33
CA PHE A 389 -1.11 17.64 -8.45
C PHE A 389 -0.73 18.19 -7.07
N PRO A 390 0.28 19.06 -6.95
CA PRO A 390 0.41 19.92 -5.78
C PRO A 390 -0.78 20.87 -5.73
N TYR A 391 -1.18 21.33 -4.54
CA TYR A 391 -2.30 22.29 -4.44
C TYR A 391 -1.99 23.60 -5.18
N GLU A 392 -0.78 24.12 -5.02
CA GLU A 392 -0.28 25.28 -5.77
C GLU A 392 -0.27 25.02 -7.28
N GLY A 393 -0.04 23.77 -7.69
CA GLY A 393 -0.11 23.33 -9.09
C GLY A 393 -1.52 23.46 -9.67
N ILE A 394 -2.56 23.15 -8.89
CA ILE A 394 -3.96 23.34 -9.32
C ILE A 394 -4.32 24.84 -9.40
N ILE A 395 -3.86 25.66 -8.45
CA ILE A 395 -4.06 27.12 -8.49
C ILE A 395 -3.44 27.70 -9.77
N ARG A 396 -2.18 27.33 -10.03
CA ARG A 396 -1.46 27.73 -11.24
C ARG A 396 -2.14 27.23 -12.51
N LEU A 397 -2.58 25.97 -12.54
CA LEU A 397 -3.34 25.42 -13.67
C LEU A 397 -4.59 26.24 -13.97
N ALA A 398 -5.41 26.54 -12.94
CA ALA A 398 -6.62 27.35 -13.10
C ALA A 398 -6.30 28.74 -13.64
N LYS A 399 -5.23 29.38 -13.14
CA LYS A 399 -4.84 30.72 -13.57
C LYS A 399 -4.22 30.75 -14.97
N GLU A 400 -3.23 29.91 -15.22
CA GLU A 400 -2.41 29.93 -16.44
C GLU A 400 -3.15 29.34 -17.65
N GLN A 401 -4.00 28.34 -17.47
CA GLN A 401 -4.70 27.67 -18.58
C GLN A 401 -6.14 28.17 -18.80
N PHE A 402 -6.79 28.72 -17.77
CA PHE A 402 -8.19 29.14 -17.85
C PHE A 402 -8.43 30.62 -17.51
N ASP A 403 -7.42 31.34 -17.01
CA ASP A 403 -7.54 32.68 -16.46
C ASP A 403 -8.66 32.81 -15.40
N LYS A 404 -8.74 31.82 -14.51
CA LYS A 404 -9.73 31.77 -13.41
C LYS A 404 -9.07 31.65 -12.04
N ASP A 405 -9.74 32.21 -11.04
CA ASP A 405 -9.44 31.90 -9.64
C ASP A 405 -10.01 30.53 -9.28
N ILE A 406 -9.26 29.73 -8.53
CA ILE A 406 -9.67 28.38 -8.13
C ILE A 406 -11.01 28.38 -7.35
N ASN A 407 -11.33 29.48 -6.66
CA ASN A 407 -12.57 29.65 -5.91
C ASN A 407 -13.79 29.88 -6.81
N GLU A 408 -13.62 30.14 -8.10
CA GLU A 408 -14.71 30.24 -9.07
C GLU A 408 -15.20 28.86 -9.52
N LEU A 409 -14.43 27.80 -9.28
CA LEU A 409 -14.73 26.45 -9.75
C LEU A 409 -15.75 25.75 -8.86
N THR A 410 -16.62 24.96 -9.47
CA THR A 410 -17.57 24.06 -8.82
C THR A 410 -17.22 22.58 -9.05
N LYS A 411 -16.54 22.27 -10.16
CA LYS A 411 -16.11 20.91 -10.51
C LYS A 411 -14.87 20.94 -11.39
N MET A 412 -13.99 19.97 -11.21
CA MET A 412 -12.91 19.64 -12.14
C MET A 412 -13.13 18.22 -12.66
N ASN A 413 -12.74 17.92 -13.89
CA ASN A 413 -12.77 16.57 -14.44
C ASN A 413 -11.60 16.31 -15.41
N ILE A 414 -11.21 15.05 -15.56
CA ILE A 414 -10.27 14.59 -16.58
C ILE A 414 -10.95 13.50 -17.40
N GLY A 415 -11.17 13.77 -18.67
CA GLY A 415 -11.90 12.88 -19.57
C GLY A 415 -11.65 13.22 -21.04
N GLY A 416 -11.72 12.23 -21.93
CA GLY A 416 -11.55 12.45 -23.37
C GLY A 416 -10.21 13.09 -23.79
N GLY A 417 -9.16 12.98 -22.97
CA GLY A 417 -7.86 13.61 -23.20
C GLY A 417 -7.82 15.11 -22.87
N LYS A 418 -8.79 15.60 -22.09
CA LYS A 418 -8.93 17.00 -21.68
C LYS A 418 -9.01 17.13 -20.16
N PHE A 419 -8.55 18.25 -19.65
CA PHE A 419 -8.86 18.73 -18.31
C PHE A 419 -10.01 19.73 -18.43
N ILE A 420 -11.07 19.53 -17.65
CA ILE A 420 -12.34 20.24 -17.76
C ILE A 420 -12.63 20.92 -16.44
N ILE A 421 -13.05 22.18 -16.47
CA ILE A 421 -13.53 22.92 -15.29
C ILE A 421 -14.96 23.40 -15.51
N ASN A 422 -15.75 23.38 -14.43
CA ASN A 422 -17.06 24.01 -14.37
C ASN A 422 -17.00 25.17 -13.38
N LEU A 423 -17.56 26.31 -13.77
CA LEU A 423 -17.56 27.53 -12.97
C LEU A 423 -18.88 27.72 -12.22
N LYS A 424 -18.87 28.58 -11.20
CA LYS A 424 -20.08 29.04 -10.50
C LYS A 424 -21.06 29.77 -11.40
N SER A 425 -20.57 30.36 -12.51
CA SER A 425 -21.39 30.98 -13.55
C SER A 425 -22.21 29.97 -14.36
N GLY A 426 -21.88 28.67 -14.28
CA GLY A 426 -22.44 27.62 -15.13
C GLY A 426 -21.66 27.36 -16.42
N GLU A 427 -20.62 28.15 -16.71
CA GLU A 427 -19.74 27.94 -17.85
C GLU A 427 -18.84 26.71 -17.64
N GLN A 428 -18.65 25.94 -18.71
CA GLN A 428 -17.69 24.83 -18.77
C GLN A 428 -16.56 25.21 -19.73
N MET A 429 -15.32 24.99 -19.29
CA MET A 429 -14.11 25.22 -20.09
C MET A 429 -13.26 23.95 -20.10
N ASP A 430 -12.44 23.78 -21.15
CA ASP A 430 -11.51 22.66 -21.22
C ASP A 430 -10.19 23.02 -21.90
N VAL A 431 -9.11 22.31 -21.53
CA VAL A 431 -7.81 22.35 -22.21
C VAL A 431 -7.27 20.94 -22.45
N PRO A 432 -6.39 20.73 -23.45
CA PRO A 432 -5.77 19.43 -23.69
C PRO A 432 -4.94 18.95 -22.50
N LEU A 433 -5.02 17.66 -22.17
CA LEU A 433 -4.32 17.09 -21.01
C LEU A 433 -2.79 17.22 -21.11
N LYS A 434 -2.23 17.21 -22.32
CA LYS A 434 -0.80 17.43 -22.56
C LYS A 434 -0.29 18.77 -22.00
N ASP A 435 -1.16 19.79 -21.96
CA ASP A 435 -0.80 21.13 -21.49
C ASP A 435 -0.93 21.22 -19.96
N VAL A 436 -1.61 20.24 -19.34
CA VAL A 436 -1.81 20.10 -17.89
C VAL A 436 -0.72 19.27 -17.22
N GLN A 437 -0.07 18.34 -17.94
CA GLN A 437 0.91 17.41 -17.35
C GLN A 437 2.09 18.11 -16.64
N GLN A 438 2.46 19.31 -17.06
CA GLN A 438 3.53 20.10 -16.44
C GLN A 438 3.22 20.57 -15.01
N TYR A 439 1.95 20.55 -14.58
CA TYR A 439 1.54 20.92 -13.23
C TYR A 439 1.43 19.71 -12.29
N ALA A 440 1.56 18.49 -12.82
CA ALA A 440 1.44 17.26 -12.05
C ALA A 440 2.69 17.02 -11.18
N ARG A 441 2.54 16.13 -10.19
CA ARG A 441 3.64 15.73 -9.30
C ARG A 441 4.58 14.76 -10.00
N ASP A 442 5.88 15.06 -9.98
CA ASP A 442 6.90 14.17 -10.54
C ASP A 442 6.90 12.78 -9.91
N SER A 443 6.57 12.67 -8.61
CA SER A 443 6.57 11.39 -7.90
C SER A 443 5.51 10.39 -8.41
N CYS A 444 4.53 10.86 -9.20
CA CYS A 444 3.54 10.01 -9.86
C CYS A 444 4.17 9.18 -11.00
N HIS A 445 5.30 9.60 -11.57
CA HIS A 445 6.01 8.87 -12.62
C HIS A 445 6.63 7.55 -12.14
N PHE A 446 6.79 7.37 -10.82
CA PHE A 446 7.22 6.09 -10.24
C PHE A 446 6.04 5.14 -10.00
N CYS A 447 4.78 5.54 -10.29
CA CYS A 447 3.58 4.74 -10.03
C CYS A 447 3.19 3.94 -11.27
N GLU A 448 3.15 2.61 -11.15
CA GLU A 448 2.66 1.72 -12.22
C GLU A 448 1.17 1.40 -12.12
N ASP A 449 0.55 1.63 -10.96
CA ASP A 449 -0.82 1.22 -10.70
C ASP A 449 -1.82 2.33 -11.04
N LEU A 450 -2.70 2.08 -12.01
CA LEU A 450 -3.83 2.95 -12.36
C LEU A 450 -5.06 2.60 -11.54
N THR A 451 -5.32 1.31 -11.36
CA THR A 451 -6.61 0.75 -11.00
C THR A 451 -6.72 0.38 -9.53
N SER A 452 -5.76 0.73 -8.68
CA SER A 452 -5.76 0.38 -7.25
C SER A 452 -5.82 -1.13 -7.04
N ASP A 453 -4.81 -1.84 -7.52
CA ASP A 453 -4.72 -3.31 -7.55
C ASP A 453 -4.84 -3.98 -6.18
N TYR A 454 -4.53 -3.23 -5.13
CA TYR A 454 -4.49 -3.67 -3.75
C TYR A 454 -5.78 -3.36 -2.97
N ALA A 455 -6.82 -2.87 -3.63
CA ALA A 455 -8.11 -2.56 -2.99
C ALA A 455 -9.06 -3.78 -2.97
N ASP A 456 -10.18 -3.65 -2.27
CA ASP A 456 -11.32 -4.59 -2.35
C ASP A 456 -12.27 -4.17 -3.48
N PHE A 457 -12.53 -2.87 -3.57
CA PHE A 457 -13.24 -2.23 -4.66
C PHE A 457 -12.30 -1.28 -5.38
N SER A 458 -12.34 -1.25 -6.70
CA SER A 458 -11.64 -0.21 -7.47
C SER A 458 -12.59 0.50 -8.41
N VAL A 459 -12.64 1.82 -8.31
CA VAL A 459 -13.67 2.63 -8.96
C VAL A 459 -13.05 3.81 -9.70
N GLY A 460 -13.49 4.06 -10.93
CA GLY A 460 -13.08 5.27 -11.66
C GLY A 460 -13.93 5.53 -12.90
N SER A 461 -13.70 6.65 -13.56
CA SER A 461 -14.47 7.09 -14.73
C SER A 461 -14.15 6.31 -16.02
N ILE A 462 -12.86 6.00 -16.23
CA ILE A 462 -12.34 5.40 -17.47
C ILE A 462 -13.11 4.11 -17.78
N GLY A 463 -13.59 3.97 -19.02
CA GLY A 463 -14.30 2.77 -19.50
C GLY A 463 -15.82 2.89 -19.47
N SER A 464 -16.35 3.74 -18.58
CA SER A 464 -17.78 4.02 -18.47
C SER A 464 -18.16 5.34 -19.15
N GLN A 465 -19.46 5.48 -19.42
CA GLN A 465 -20.06 6.72 -19.94
C GLN A 465 -20.21 7.78 -18.83
N ASP A 466 -20.47 9.03 -19.22
CA ASP A 466 -20.66 10.13 -18.27
C ASP A 466 -21.78 9.84 -17.27
N GLY A 467 -21.54 10.17 -15.99
CA GLY A 467 -22.45 9.86 -14.90
C GLY A 467 -22.47 8.39 -14.48
N TRP A 468 -21.52 7.57 -14.98
CA TRP A 468 -21.28 6.20 -14.57
C TRP A 468 -19.81 6.00 -14.18
N SER A 469 -19.51 4.94 -13.44
CA SER A 469 -18.16 4.56 -13.04
C SER A 469 -17.88 3.12 -13.40
N SER A 470 -16.67 2.84 -13.90
CA SER A 470 -16.13 1.50 -13.92
C SER A 470 -15.88 1.05 -12.48
N VAL A 471 -16.22 -0.19 -12.19
CA VAL A 471 -16.04 -0.85 -10.89
C VAL A 471 -15.33 -2.17 -11.14
N ILE A 472 -14.27 -2.43 -10.40
CA ILE A 472 -13.55 -3.70 -10.38
C ILE A 472 -13.66 -4.22 -8.95
N THR A 473 -14.32 -5.36 -8.77
CA THR A 473 -14.36 -6.06 -7.48
C THR A 473 -13.17 -7.00 -7.42
N ARG A 474 -12.38 -6.93 -6.36
CA ARG A 474 -11.08 -7.63 -6.28
C ARG A 474 -11.06 -8.79 -5.30
N THR A 475 -11.99 -8.80 -4.35
CA THR A 475 -12.18 -9.88 -3.39
C THR A 475 -13.59 -10.46 -3.52
N PRO A 476 -13.80 -11.76 -3.22
CA PRO A 476 -15.12 -12.37 -3.27
C PRO A 476 -16.14 -11.63 -2.40
N GLU A 477 -15.73 -11.21 -1.20
CA GLU A 477 -16.58 -10.44 -0.27
C GLU A 477 -17.01 -9.09 -0.88
N ALA A 478 -16.09 -8.39 -1.55
CA ALA A 478 -16.43 -7.14 -2.23
C ALA A 478 -17.38 -7.35 -3.42
N ASP A 479 -17.21 -8.45 -4.15
CA ASP A 479 -18.10 -8.78 -5.26
C ASP A 479 -19.52 -9.08 -4.79
N GLU A 480 -19.66 -9.91 -3.75
CA GLU A 480 -20.95 -10.21 -3.12
C GLU A 480 -21.63 -8.94 -2.64
N LEU A 481 -20.90 -8.11 -1.87
CA LEU A 481 -21.42 -6.85 -1.35
C LEU A 481 -21.85 -5.88 -2.45
N TYR A 482 -21.08 -5.76 -3.54
CA TYR A 482 -21.48 -4.93 -4.69
C TYR A 482 -22.79 -5.41 -5.31
N ASN A 483 -22.93 -6.72 -5.50
CA ASN A 483 -24.13 -7.32 -6.08
C ASN A 483 -25.35 -7.16 -5.15
N ASP A 484 -25.18 -7.21 -3.83
CA ASP A 484 -26.24 -6.92 -2.86
C ASP A 484 -26.71 -5.46 -2.96
N ILE A 485 -25.78 -4.50 -3.02
CA ILE A 485 -26.11 -3.07 -3.22
C ILE A 485 -26.89 -2.84 -4.53
N VAL A 486 -26.53 -3.56 -5.60
CA VAL A 486 -27.25 -3.51 -6.88
C VAL A 486 -28.65 -4.12 -6.75
N LYS A 487 -28.77 -5.27 -6.08
CA LYS A 487 -30.04 -5.98 -5.85
C LYS A 487 -31.02 -5.17 -5.00
N GLU A 488 -30.52 -4.43 -4.01
CA GLU A 488 -31.30 -3.47 -3.22
C GLU A 488 -31.70 -2.21 -4.01
N GLY A 489 -31.23 -2.07 -5.25
CA GLY A 489 -31.62 -0.98 -6.13
C GLY A 489 -30.95 0.36 -5.79
N LEU A 490 -29.83 0.34 -5.06
CA LEU A 490 -29.07 1.56 -4.75
C LEU A 490 -28.14 1.97 -5.90
N ILE A 491 -27.71 0.99 -6.71
CA ILE A 491 -26.87 1.19 -7.89
C ILE A 491 -27.52 0.52 -9.11
N GLU A 492 -27.60 1.24 -10.24
CA GLU A 492 -27.79 0.63 -11.55
C GLU A 492 -26.44 0.10 -12.05
N SER A 493 -26.37 -1.17 -12.48
CA SER A 493 -25.11 -1.82 -12.86
C SER A 493 -25.25 -2.63 -14.14
N LYS A 494 -24.18 -2.66 -14.94
CA LYS A 494 -24.03 -3.48 -16.16
C LYS A 494 -22.62 -4.07 -16.20
N SER A 495 -22.42 -5.16 -16.93
CA SER A 495 -21.07 -5.70 -17.14
C SER A 495 -20.18 -4.71 -17.89
N LEU A 496 -18.97 -4.43 -17.39
CA LEU A 496 -18.04 -3.51 -18.06
C LEU A 496 -17.52 -4.07 -19.40
N LYS A 497 -17.61 -5.39 -19.57
CA LYS A 497 -17.26 -6.10 -20.82
C LYS A 497 -18.25 -5.79 -21.95
N GLU A 498 -19.47 -5.41 -21.61
CA GLU A 498 -20.58 -5.15 -22.54
C GLU A 498 -20.75 -3.66 -22.86
N VAL A 499 -20.13 -2.78 -22.09
CA VAL A 499 -20.16 -1.33 -22.30
C VAL A 499 -19.06 -0.90 -23.28
N LYS A 500 -19.28 0.19 -24.02
CA LYS A 500 -18.25 0.86 -24.83
C LYS A 500 -17.95 2.24 -24.25
N PRO A 501 -16.66 2.61 -24.09
CA PRO A 501 -15.47 1.88 -24.52
C PRO A 501 -15.08 0.68 -23.62
N GLY A 502 -15.63 0.59 -22.41
CA GLY A 502 -15.62 -0.60 -21.55
C GLY A 502 -14.26 -1.01 -21.01
N GLN A 503 -14.15 -2.28 -20.63
CA GLN A 503 -12.96 -2.86 -19.99
C GLN A 503 -11.70 -2.70 -20.87
N PHE A 504 -11.85 -2.77 -22.20
CA PHE A 504 -10.73 -2.58 -23.13
C PHE A 504 -9.99 -1.25 -22.90
N LEU A 505 -10.72 -0.16 -22.67
CA LEU A 505 -10.09 1.14 -22.44
C LEU A 505 -9.39 1.18 -21.08
N VAL A 506 -10.01 0.64 -20.02
CA VAL A 506 -9.40 0.55 -18.69
C VAL A 506 -8.07 -0.18 -18.77
N GLU A 507 -8.06 -1.35 -19.40
CA GLU A 507 -6.85 -2.13 -19.63
C GLU A 507 -5.81 -1.38 -20.47
N LYS A 508 -6.24 -0.71 -21.55
CA LYS A 508 -5.33 0.07 -22.39
C LYS A 508 -4.62 1.16 -21.59
N ILE A 509 -5.34 1.95 -20.79
CA ILE A 509 -4.75 3.03 -20.01
C ILE A 509 -3.92 2.46 -18.85
N GLY A 510 -4.37 1.39 -18.19
CA GLY A 510 -3.61 0.69 -17.15
C GLY A 510 -2.26 0.20 -17.64
N GLY A 511 -2.25 -0.45 -18.81
CA GLY A 511 -1.01 -0.88 -19.46
C GLY A 511 -0.09 0.27 -19.87
N ILE A 512 -0.65 1.41 -20.34
CA ILE A 512 0.16 2.60 -20.62
C ILE A 512 0.84 3.13 -19.36
N LYS A 513 0.13 3.16 -18.22
CA LYS A 513 0.69 3.65 -16.97
C LYS A 513 1.83 2.76 -16.48
N ARG A 514 1.63 1.44 -16.45
CA ARG A 514 2.68 0.46 -16.09
C ARG A 514 3.93 0.61 -16.93
N ASN A 515 3.77 0.71 -18.24
CA ASN A 515 4.90 0.80 -19.18
C ASN A 515 5.66 2.14 -19.13
N LYS A 516 5.08 3.20 -18.55
CA LYS A 516 5.72 4.52 -18.40
C LYS A 516 6.30 4.74 -17.01
N CYS A 517 6.15 3.78 -16.10
CA CYS A 517 6.67 3.86 -14.75
C CYS A 517 8.20 3.91 -14.76
N LYS A 518 8.78 4.87 -14.03
CA LYS A 518 10.22 4.96 -13.78
C LYS A 518 10.62 4.04 -12.63
N PRO A 519 11.80 3.40 -12.67
CA PRO A 519 12.33 2.68 -11.52
C PRO A 519 12.57 3.65 -10.36
N VAL A 520 12.42 3.17 -9.12
CA VAL A 520 12.82 3.91 -7.93
C VAL A 520 14.25 3.50 -7.60
N GLU A 521 15.17 4.46 -7.65
CA GLU A 521 16.57 4.26 -7.27
C GLU A 521 16.82 4.99 -5.95
N LEU A 522 17.06 4.22 -4.89
CA LEU A 522 17.40 4.75 -3.58
C LEU A 522 18.91 4.64 -3.39
N LYS A 523 19.59 5.76 -3.18
CA LYS A 523 21.03 5.76 -2.90
C LYS A 523 21.25 5.14 -1.52
N LYS A 524 22.06 4.07 -1.45
CA LYS A 524 22.48 3.49 -0.17
C LYS A 524 23.63 4.33 0.41
N PRO A 525 23.67 4.63 1.71
CA PRO A 525 24.73 5.45 2.30
C PRO A 525 26.15 4.89 2.12
N ASN A 526 26.31 3.58 1.90
CA ASN A 526 27.61 2.90 1.86
C ASN A 526 28.26 2.80 0.46
N GLU A 527 27.73 3.46 -0.57
CA GLU A 527 28.40 3.52 -1.88
C GLU A 527 29.43 4.67 -2.00
N GLU A 528 29.57 5.54 -0.99
CA GLU A 528 30.52 6.68 -1.00
C GLU A 528 31.73 6.53 -0.05
N ALA A 529 32.02 5.34 0.48
CA ALA A 529 33.27 5.07 1.21
C ALA A 529 34.25 4.27 0.35
N GLY A 530 34.62 4.83 -0.80
CA GLY A 530 35.51 4.19 -1.76
C GLY A 530 36.05 5.16 -2.78
N ASP A 531 36.71 6.22 -2.33
CA ASP A 531 37.75 6.95 -3.07
C ASP A 531 38.82 7.47 -2.10
#